data_AF-M0CF29-F1
#
_entry.id   AF-M0CF29-F1
#
_cell.length_a   1.000
_cell.length_b   1.000
_cell.length_c   1.000
_cell.angle_alpha   90.00
_cell.angle_beta   90.00
_cell.angle_gamma   90.00
#
_symmetry.space_group_name_H-M   'P 1'
#
loop_
_entity.id
_entity.type
_entity.pdbx_description
1 polymer ?
#
loop_
_entity_poly.entity_id
_entity_poly.type
_entity_poly.pdbx_seq_one_letter_code
_entity_poly.pdbx_strand_id
1 'polypeptide(L)'
;MSELADEYRLEYFEEEGFERKECPSCGAHFWTRDHDRETCGEPPCAEYGFIENPGFDEEYSLTEMREVFLSYFEDNDHERIDPYPVAANRWRDDVLLTQASIYDFQPLVTSGETPPPANPLTVSQPCIRMQDIDNVGKTGRHTMAFEMMAHHAFNTREDIPEDKYAYHGEVYWKDRTVELCDGLLQELGADISEVTYIEDPWVGGGNAGPAIEVIYRGLEIATLVFMCMEQDPEGEYELKDGNRYSYMDTYIVDTGYGLERWTWMSQGTATVYEAIYPEMIDF
;
A
#
# COMPACT_ATOMS: atom_id res chain seq x y z
N MET A 1 23.23 7.59 11.07
CA MET A 1 22.15 6.95 10.31
C MET A 1 20.87 7.54 10.90
N SER A 2 19.95 8.05 10.09
CA SER A 2 18.71 8.62 10.64
C SER A 2 17.92 7.51 11.34
N GLU A 3 17.21 7.82 12.42
CA GLU A 3 16.38 6.85 13.16
C GLU A 3 15.39 6.12 12.23
N LEU A 4 14.93 6.78 11.17
CA LEU A 4 14.02 6.20 10.18
C LEU A 4 14.66 5.10 9.31
N ALA A 5 15.98 5.06 9.14
CA ALA A 5 16.63 4.01 8.34
C ALA A 5 16.62 2.64 9.04
N ASP A 6 16.56 2.63 10.38
CA ASP A 6 16.45 1.40 11.14
C ASP A 6 15.02 0.82 11.06
N GLU A 7 14.01 1.66 10.82
CA GLU A 7 12.60 1.24 10.64
C GLU A 7 12.36 0.36 9.41
N TYR A 8 13.28 0.36 8.43
CA TYR A 8 13.17 -0.41 7.19
C TYR A 8 13.94 -1.73 7.21
N ARG A 9 14.68 -2.03 8.29
CA ARG A 9 15.37 -3.32 8.43
C ARG A 9 14.43 -4.34 9.04
N LEU A 10 13.89 -5.20 8.19
CA LEU A 10 12.94 -6.24 8.56
C LEU A 10 13.67 -7.58 8.71
N GLU A 11 13.27 -8.38 9.70
CA GLU A 11 13.78 -9.75 9.86
C GLU A 11 13.44 -10.59 8.62
N TYR A 12 12.23 -10.42 8.08
CA TYR A 12 11.79 -11.06 6.84
C TYR A 12 12.74 -10.77 5.66
N PHE A 13 13.21 -9.53 5.54
CA PHE A 13 14.17 -9.19 4.48
C PHE A 13 15.51 -9.90 4.65
N GLU A 14 16.00 -10.03 5.88
CA GLU A 14 17.24 -10.76 6.16
C GLU A 14 17.10 -12.27 5.91
N GLU A 15 15.98 -12.86 6.33
CA GLU A 15 15.68 -14.29 6.17
C GLU A 15 15.51 -14.69 4.70
N GLU A 16 14.87 -13.82 3.90
CA GLU A 16 14.58 -14.06 2.49
C GLU A 16 15.69 -13.59 1.53
N GLY A 17 16.86 -13.20 2.09
CA GLY A 17 18.06 -12.90 1.30
C GLY A 17 18.01 -11.57 0.55
N PHE A 18 17.22 -10.61 1.01
CA PHE A 18 17.23 -9.27 0.43
C PHE A 18 18.50 -8.51 0.77
N GLU A 19 18.91 -7.66 -0.15
CA GLU A 19 19.98 -6.68 0.04
C GLU A 19 19.43 -5.26 -0.09
N ARG A 20 19.76 -4.42 0.89
CA ARG A 20 19.47 -2.98 0.83
C ARG A 20 20.50 -2.27 -0.04
N LYS A 21 20.01 -1.57 -1.08
CA LYS A 21 20.82 -0.81 -2.03
C LYS A 21 20.35 0.64 -2.13
N GLU A 22 21.18 1.50 -2.73
CA GLU A 22 20.84 2.88 -3.07
C GLU A 22 20.86 3.01 -4.60
N CYS A 23 19.74 3.46 -5.17
CA CYS A 23 19.60 3.60 -6.61
C CYS A 23 20.50 4.75 -7.12
N PRO A 24 21.45 4.52 -8.04
CA PRO A 24 22.37 5.54 -8.51
C PRO A 24 21.68 6.64 -9.34
N SER A 25 20.45 6.39 -9.83
CA SER A 25 19.70 7.33 -10.67
C SER A 25 18.87 8.33 -9.85
N CYS A 26 18.19 7.88 -8.79
CA CYS A 26 17.30 8.73 -7.99
C CYS A 26 17.72 8.90 -6.53
N GLY A 27 18.69 8.12 -6.03
CA GLY A 27 19.13 8.14 -4.64
C GLY A 27 18.16 7.44 -3.66
N ALA A 28 17.07 6.85 -4.16
CA ALA A 28 16.15 6.09 -3.32
C ALA A 28 16.83 4.82 -2.80
N HIS A 29 16.55 4.49 -1.55
CA HIS A 29 16.94 3.21 -0.98
C HIS A 29 15.89 2.16 -1.29
N PHE A 30 16.33 0.96 -1.63
CA PHE A 30 15.43 -0.13 -1.98
C PHE A 30 16.01 -1.48 -1.57
N TRP A 31 15.14 -2.46 -1.40
CA TRP A 31 15.49 -3.84 -1.11
C TRP A 31 15.21 -4.73 -2.32
N THR A 32 16.12 -5.66 -2.59
CA THR A 32 16.04 -6.58 -3.73
C THR A 32 16.65 -7.94 -3.41
N ARG A 33 16.07 -9.02 -3.95
CA ARG A 33 16.68 -10.36 -3.97
C ARG A 33 17.70 -10.53 -5.10
N ASP A 34 17.59 -9.72 -6.14
CA ASP A 34 18.58 -9.67 -7.22
C ASP A 34 19.83 -8.89 -6.77
N HIS A 35 20.90 -9.63 -6.47
CA HIS A 35 22.19 -9.07 -6.06
C HIS A 35 22.92 -8.34 -7.19
N ASP A 36 22.57 -8.55 -8.45
CA ASP A 36 23.15 -7.84 -9.59
C ASP A 36 22.35 -6.57 -9.95
N ARG A 37 21.13 -6.39 -9.42
CA ARG A 37 20.31 -5.19 -9.64
C ARG A 37 20.97 -3.93 -9.09
N GLU A 38 21.04 -2.89 -9.92
CA GLU A 38 21.59 -1.58 -9.54
C GLU A 38 20.50 -0.51 -9.29
N THR A 39 19.34 -0.58 -9.97
CA THR A 39 18.29 0.46 -9.89
C THR A 39 17.08 0.01 -9.09
N CYS A 40 16.33 0.98 -8.54
CA CYS A 40 15.14 0.72 -7.73
C CYS A 40 14.00 0.02 -8.46
N GLY A 41 14.02 -0.01 -9.79
CA GLY A 41 13.01 -0.69 -10.60
C GLY A 41 11.78 0.14 -10.93
N GLU A 42 11.65 1.38 -10.47
CA GLU A 42 10.52 2.27 -10.79
C GLU A 42 10.92 3.34 -11.83
N PRO A 43 10.08 3.68 -12.82
CA PRO A 43 10.25 4.85 -13.68
C PRO A 43 10.53 6.13 -12.89
N PRO A 44 11.54 6.93 -13.28
CA PRO A 44 12.28 6.88 -14.55
C PRO A 44 13.52 5.96 -14.53
N CYS A 45 13.78 5.23 -13.44
CA CYS A 45 14.96 4.38 -13.28
C CYS A 45 14.83 3.00 -13.96
N ALA A 46 13.63 2.65 -14.41
CA ALA A 46 13.32 1.46 -15.20
C ALA A 46 12.14 1.74 -16.15
N GLU A 47 11.93 0.85 -17.11
CA GLU A 47 10.78 0.83 -18.01
C GLU A 47 9.80 -0.28 -17.62
N TYR A 48 8.59 -0.25 -18.17
CA TYR A 48 7.60 -1.32 -17.95
C TYR A 48 8.02 -2.59 -18.69
N GLY A 49 8.35 -3.64 -17.95
CA GLY A 49 8.74 -4.95 -18.49
C GLY A 49 7.59 -5.90 -18.76
N PHE A 50 6.36 -5.51 -18.40
CA PHE A 50 5.17 -6.37 -18.47
C PHE A 50 4.24 -6.10 -19.66
N ILE A 51 4.45 -5.00 -20.38
CA ILE A 51 3.67 -4.67 -21.59
C ILE A 51 4.01 -5.72 -22.67
N GLU A 52 2.98 -6.35 -23.24
CA GLU A 52 3.06 -7.51 -24.15
C GLU A 52 3.70 -8.77 -23.52
N ASN A 53 4.00 -8.74 -22.22
CA ASN A 53 4.64 -9.82 -21.47
C ASN A 53 4.11 -9.85 -20.02
N PRO A 54 2.86 -10.29 -19.82
CA PRO A 54 2.20 -10.26 -18.51
C PRO A 54 3.06 -10.75 -17.34
N GLY A 55 2.86 -10.13 -16.18
CA GLY A 55 3.62 -10.44 -14.97
C GLY A 55 3.08 -11.61 -14.16
N PHE A 56 1.86 -12.07 -14.42
CA PHE A 56 1.19 -13.14 -13.70
C PHE A 56 0.90 -14.32 -14.64
N ASP A 57 0.65 -15.51 -14.06
CA ASP A 57 0.46 -16.75 -14.82
C ASP A 57 -0.81 -16.74 -15.69
N GLU A 58 -1.85 -16.04 -15.24
CA GLU A 58 -3.16 -15.96 -15.89
C GLU A 58 -3.60 -14.50 -16.05
N GLU A 59 -4.48 -14.26 -17.03
CA GLU A 59 -5.14 -12.98 -17.22
C GLU A 59 -6.38 -12.88 -16.32
N TYR A 60 -6.55 -11.76 -15.64
CA TYR A 60 -7.70 -11.53 -14.75
C TYR A 60 -8.51 -10.31 -15.20
N SER A 61 -9.83 -10.40 -15.12
CA SER A 61 -10.70 -9.22 -15.12
C SER A 61 -10.63 -8.49 -13.76
N LEU A 62 -11.11 -7.24 -13.71
CA LEU A 62 -11.27 -6.50 -12.45
C LEU A 62 -12.07 -7.29 -11.38
N THR A 63 -13.07 -8.07 -11.81
CA THR A 63 -13.90 -8.83 -10.88
C THR A 63 -13.17 -10.03 -10.32
N GLU A 64 -12.43 -10.75 -11.16
CA GLU A 64 -11.65 -11.91 -10.74
C GLU A 64 -10.47 -11.49 -9.88
N MET A 65 -9.71 -10.46 -10.27
CA MET A 65 -8.56 -9.96 -9.49
C MET A 65 -8.99 -9.48 -8.09
N ARG A 66 -10.14 -8.79 -7.99
CA ARG A 66 -10.70 -8.38 -6.70
C ARG A 66 -11.00 -9.59 -5.82
N GLU A 67 -11.59 -10.64 -6.40
CA GLU A 67 -11.95 -11.82 -5.63
C GLU A 67 -10.72 -12.64 -5.22
N VAL A 68 -9.70 -12.74 -6.07
CA VAL A 68 -8.41 -13.36 -5.71
C VAL A 68 -7.79 -12.66 -4.51
N PHE A 69 -7.71 -11.32 -4.54
CA PHE A 69 -7.17 -10.54 -3.42
C PHE A 69 -7.96 -10.78 -2.14
N LEU A 70 -9.29 -10.62 -2.18
CA LEU A 70 -10.12 -10.72 -0.98
C LEU A 70 -10.08 -12.14 -0.40
N SER A 71 -10.17 -13.17 -1.26
CA SER A 71 -10.09 -14.58 -0.85
C SER A 71 -8.74 -14.92 -0.22
N TYR A 72 -7.63 -14.42 -0.79
CA TYR A 72 -6.29 -14.64 -0.24
C TYR A 72 -6.18 -14.14 1.20
N PHE A 73 -6.70 -12.95 1.49
CA PHE A 73 -6.68 -12.41 2.84
C PHE A 73 -7.70 -13.08 3.77
N GLU A 74 -8.87 -13.50 3.27
CA GLU A 74 -9.81 -14.34 4.03
C GLU A 74 -9.17 -15.67 4.45
N ASP A 75 -8.40 -16.31 3.57
CA ASP A 75 -7.65 -17.54 3.84
C ASP A 75 -6.44 -17.31 4.79
N ASN A 76 -6.05 -16.06 5.01
CA ASN A 76 -5.01 -15.63 5.95
C ASN A 76 -5.59 -14.97 7.22
N ASP A 77 -6.83 -15.33 7.59
CA ASP A 77 -7.53 -14.92 8.81
C ASP A 77 -7.95 -13.43 8.88
N HIS A 78 -8.01 -12.72 7.74
CA HIS A 78 -8.59 -11.39 7.67
C HIS A 78 -10.10 -11.46 7.42
N GLU A 79 -10.88 -10.65 8.15
CA GLU A 79 -12.30 -10.55 7.88
C GLU A 79 -12.57 -9.58 6.71
N ARG A 80 -13.27 -10.08 5.68
CA ARG A 80 -13.72 -9.26 4.55
C ARG A 80 -14.82 -8.31 4.99
N ILE A 81 -14.64 -7.02 4.67
CA ILE A 81 -15.67 -5.99 4.92
C ILE A 81 -16.20 -5.41 3.60
N ASP A 82 -17.41 -4.85 3.66
CA ASP A 82 -17.98 -4.10 2.55
C ASP A 82 -17.28 -2.73 2.41
N PRO A 83 -17.10 -2.23 1.17
CA PRO A 83 -16.52 -0.91 0.95
C PRO A 83 -17.45 0.21 1.42
N TYR A 84 -16.84 1.32 1.82
CA TYR A 84 -17.49 2.56 2.21
C TYR A 84 -17.81 3.41 0.98
N PRO A 85 -18.81 4.33 1.07
CA PRO A 85 -19.13 5.19 -0.06
C PRO A 85 -18.05 6.24 -0.27
N VAL A 86 -17.70 6.57 -1.51
CA VAL A 86 -16.63 7.55 -1.85
C VAL A 86 -16.78 8.95 -1.24
N ALA A 87 -17.94 9.29 -0.68
CA ALA A 87 -18.23 10.56 -0.03
C ALA A 87 -17.86 10.50 1.46
N ALA A 88 -16.59 10.74 1.75
CA ALA A 88 -16.00 10.67 3.10
C ALA A 88 -16.63 11.66 4.09
N ASN A 89 -17.23 12.75 3.59
CA ASN A 89 -17.94 13.75 4.40
C ASN A 89 -19.16 13.22 5.19
N ARG A 90 -19.45 11.92 5.09
CA ARG A 90 -20.48 11.23 5.87
C ARG A 90 -20.00 10.77 7.25
N TRP A 91 -18.70 10.62 7.47
CA TRP A 91 -18.13 10.18 8.76
C TRP A 91 -16.96 11.05 9.25
N ARG A 92 -16.38 11.90 8.39
CA ARG A 92 -15.30 12.84 8.76
C ARG A 92 -15.54 14.22 8.13
N ASP A 93 -15.03 15.27 8.76
CA ASP A 93 -15.33 16.67 8.38
C ASP A 93 -14.15 17.40 7.70
N ASP A 94 -13.01 16.74 7.53
CA ASP A 94 -11.75 17.32 7.06
C ASP A 94 -11.43 17.01 5.58
N VAL A 95 -12.10 16.02 4.98
CA VAL A 95 -11.97 15.68 3.54
C VAL A 95 -13.33 15.44 2.88
N LEU A 96 -13.42 15.68 1.58
CA LEU A 96 -14.67 15.49 0.82
C LEU A 96 -14.84 14.07 0.28
N LEU A 97 -13.74 13.47 -0.19
CA LEU A 97 -13.73 12.19 -0.91
C LEU A 97 -12.75 11.20 -0.27
N THR A 98 -13.09 9.92 -0.34
CA THR A 98 -12.20 8.82 0.05
C THR A 98 -11.03 8.76 -0.94
N GLN A 99 -9.80 8.95 -0.45
CA GLN A 99 -8.57 8.96 -1.27
C GLN A 99 -7.67 7.74 -1.04
N ALA A 100 -7.92 6.99 0.02
CA ALA A 100 -7.24 5.76 0.41
C ALA A 100 -8.21 4.91 1.25
N SER A 101 -8.00 3.59 1.33
CA SER A 101 -8.78 2.68 2.18
C SER A 101 -8.78 3.10 3.64
N ILE A 102 -7.63 3.54 4.17
CA ILE A 102 -7.49 3.97 5.57
C ILE A 102 -8.40 5.15 5.96
N TYR A 103 -8.88 5.93 4.98
CA TYR A 103 -9.78 7.07 5.25
C TYR A 103 -11.12 6.64 5.82
N ASP A 104 -11.52 5.38 5.63
CA ASP A 104 -12.76 4.81 6.15
C ASP A 104 -12.73 4.66 7.68
N PHE A 105 -11.52 4.58 8.24
CA PHE A 105 -11.26 4.34 9.66
C PHE A 105 -10.77 5.61 10.39
N GLN A 106 -10.34 6.62 9.64
CA GLN A 106 -9.90 7.90 10.19
C GLN A 106 -11.07 8.84 10.50
N PRO A 107 -10.98 9.64 11.59
CA PRO A 107 -9.95 9.58 12.63
C PRO A 107 -10.28 8.61 13.78
N LEU A 108 -11.54 8.16 13.89
CA LEU A 108 -12.09 7.57 15.12
C LEU A 108 -11.53 6.19 15.47
N VAL A 109 -11.23 5.35 14.47
CA VAL A 109 -10.61 4.03 14.72
C VAL A 109 -9.11 4.19 14.87
N THR A 110 -8.49 5.03 14.05
CA THR A 110 -7.05 5.27 14.11
C THR A 110 -6.60 5.90 15.44
N SER A 111 -7.45 6.73 16.06
CA SER A 111 -7.22 7.30 17.41
C SER A 111 -7.53 6.32 18.55
N GLY A 112 -8.15 5.17 18.25
CA GLY A 112 -8.58 4.18 19.23
C GLY A 112 -9.87 4.54 19.99
N GLU A 113 -10.61 5.58 19.58
CA GLU A 113 -11.90 5.95 20.19
C GLU A 113 -13.00 4.91 19.90
N THR A 114 -12.92 4.26 18.74
CA THR A 114 -13.87 3.22 18.30
C THR A 114 -13.14 1.99 17.80
N PRO A 115 -13.69 0.78 17.97
CA PRO A 115 -13.04 -0.43 17.45
C PRO A 115 -13.17 -0.48 15.92
N PRO A 116 -12.20 -1.10 15.21
CA PRO A 116 -12.39 -1.41 13.80
C PRO A 116 -13.55 -2.40 13.61
N PRO A 117 -14.16 -2.48 12.42
CA PRO A 117 -15.22 -3.44 12.13
C PRO A 117 -14.79 -4.90 12.36
N ALA A 118 -13.53 -5.20 12.07
CA ALA A 118 -12.84 -6.45 12.35
C ALA A 118 -11.33 -6.20 12.50
N ASN A 119 -10.57 -7.15 13.05
CA ASN A 119 -9.14 -6.99 13.22
C ASN A 119 -8.42 -8.37 13.20
N PRO A 120 -7.63 -8.68 12.16
CA PRO A 120 -7.36 -7.86 10.98
C PRO A 120 -8.52 -7.90 9.98
N LEU A 121 -8.54 -6.96 9.02
CA LEU A 121 -9.59 -6.85 8.01
C LEU A 121 -9.04 -6.73 6.58
N THR A 122 -9.86 -7.06 5.58
CA THR A 122 -9.57 -6.86 4.15
C THR A 122 -10.73 -6.22 3.40
N VAL A 123 -10.44 -5.34 2.44
CA VAL A 123 -11.44 -4.54 1.71
C VAL A 123 -10.96 -4.21 0.29
N SER A 124 -11.90 -3.99 -0.64
CA SER A 124 -11.66 -3.35 -1.95
C SER A 124 -12.38 -2.01 -1.99
N GLN A 125 -11.68 -0.93 -1.61
CA GLN A 125 -12.28 0.38 -1.39
C GLN A 125 -12.19 1.28 -2.63
N PRO A 126 -13.32 1.69 -3.23
CA PRO A 126 -13.32 2.73 -4.26
C PRO A 126 -12.79 4.06 -3.72
N CYS A 127 -11.79 4.60 -4.40
CA CYS A 127 -11.10 5.85 -4.08
C CYS A 127 -11.20 6.83 -5.25
N ILE A 128 -11.18 8.13 -4.93
CA ILE A 128 -11.12 9.20 -5.94
C ILE A 128 -9.98 10.15 -5.56
N ARG A 129 -8.96 10.23 -6.42
CA ARG A 129 -7.85 11.19 -6.29
C ARG A 129 -7.92 12.21 -7.42
N MET A 130 -8.10 13.47 -7.06
CA MET A 130 -8.12 14.58 -8.03
C MET A 130 -6.74 15.24 -8.21
N GLN A 131 -5.78 14.93 -7.34
CA GLN A 131 -4.44 15.51 -7.37
C GLN A 131 -3.67 15.10 -8.64
N ASP A 132 -3.93 13.89 -9.14
CA ASP A 132 -3.25 13.31 -10.31
C ASP A 132 -3.98 13.57 -11.64
N ILE A 133 -5.00 14.44 -11.65
CA ILE A 133 -5.84 14.66 -12.83
C ILE A 133 -5.03 15.06 -14.07
N ASP A 134 -3.94 15.81 -13.90
CA ASP A 134 -3.07 16.23 -14.99
C ASP A 134 -2.29 15.07 -15.62
N ASN A 135 -2.15 13.94 -14.93
CA ASN A 135 -1.44 12.74 -15.39
C ASN A 135 -2.37 11.69 -16.03
N VAL A 136 -3.68 11.79 -15.79
CA VAL A 136 -4.70 10.91 -16.37
C VAL A 136 -4.69 11.03 -17.90
N GLY A 137 -4.63 9.89 -18.59
CA GLY A 137 -4.49 9.78 -20.04
C GLY A 137 -3.09 10.08 -20.61
N LYS A 138 -2.16 10.63 -19.82
CA LYS A 138 -0.79 10.93 -20.30
C LYS A 138 0.22 9.84 -19.98
N THR A 139 0.11 9.28 -18.77
CA THR A 139 1.09 8.34 -18.21
C THR A 139 0.72 6.87 -18.41
N GLY A 140 -0.49 6.59 -18.93
CA GLY A 140 -1.02 5.24 -19.10
C GLY A 140 -1.40 4.49 -17.82
N ARG A 141 -1.00 4.99 -16.63
CA ARG A 141 -1.21 4.30 -15.34
C ARG A 141 -2.09 5.03 -14.31
N HIS A 142 -2.33 6.33 -14.48
CA HIS A 142 -3.08 7.13 -13.51
C HIS A 142 -4.55 7.19 -13.87
N THR A 143 -5.42 6.89 -12.93
CA THR A 143 -6.87 7.04 -13.03
C THR A 143 -7.36 8.05 -11.99
N MET A 144 -8.51 8.70 -12.25
CA MET A 144 -9.14 9.58 -11.26
C MET A 144 -9.86 8.78 -10.17
N ALA A 145 -10.55 7.71 -10.58
CA ALA A 145 -11.24 6.78 -9.72
C ALA A 145 -10.63 5.39 -9.91
N PHE A 146 -10.41 4.71 -8.79
CA PHE A 146 -9.79 3.39 -8.75
C PHE A 146 -10.24 2.64 -7.50
N GLU A 147 -10.04 1.33 -7.46
CA GLU A 147 -10.22 0.55 -6.25
C GLU A 147 -8.87 0.28 -5.58
N MET A 148 -8.76 0.73 -4.34
CA MET A 148 -7.65 0.41 -3.46
C MET A 148 -8.06 -0.80 -2.64
N MET A 149 -7.53 -1.96 -3.03
CA MET A 149 -7.61 -3.15 -2.20
C MET A 149 -6.64 -3.00 -1.03
N ALA A 150 -7.00 -3.47 0.15
CA ALA A 150 -6.22 -3.25 1.35
C ALA A 150 -6.49 -4.33 2.39
N HIS A 151 -5.45 -4.65 3.16
CA HIS A 151 -5.57 -5.31 4.44
C HIS A 151 -5.05 -4.40 5.55
N HIS A 152 -5.79 -4.34 6.66
CA HIS A 152 -5.48 -3.48 7.80
C HIS A 152 -5.40 -4.27 9.10
N ALA A 153 -4.46 -3.89 9.96
CA ALA A 153 -4.33 -4.39 11.32
C ALA A 153 -4.13 -3.21 12.28
N PHE A 154 -4.95 -3.15 13.32
CA PHE A 154 -4.96 -2.06 14.30
C PHE A 154 -4.35 -2.55 15.61
N ASN A 155 -3.21 -2.00 15.99
CA ASN A 155 -2.42 -2.47 17.13
C ASN A 155 -2.24 -1.39 18.20
N THR A 156 -1.94 -1.80 19.43
CA THR A 156 -1.49 -0.92 20.51
C THR A 156 -0.15 -1.38 21.05
N ARG A 157 0.66 -0.47 21.61
CA ARG A 157 1.90 -0.86 22.29
C ARG A 157 1.61 -1.72 23.53
N GLU A 158 2.53 -2.63 23.86
CA GLU A 158 2.37 -3.61 24.94
C GLU A 158 2.21 -2.95 26.32
N ASP A 159 2.81 -1.78 26.52
CA ASP A 159 2.81 -1.05 27.80
C ASP A 159 1.53 -0.23 28.04
N ILE A 160 0.62 -0.21 27.07
CA ILE A 160 -0.63 0.53 27.14
C ILE A 160 -1.70 -0.25 27.92
N PRO A 161 -2.42 0.39 28.87
CA PRO A 161 -3.53 -0.27 29.58
C PRO A 161 -4.63 -0.77 28.62
N GLU A 162 -5.14 -1.99 28.86
CA GLU A 162 -6.20 -2.61 28.04
C GLU A 162 -7.47 -1.77 27.90
N ASP A 163 -7.77 -0.89 28.86
CA ASP A 163 -8.97 -0.05 28.89
C ASP A 163 -8.76 1.35 28.30
N LYS A 164 -7.55 1.66 27.80
CA LYS A 164 -7.24 3.00 27.24
C LYS A 164 -7.89 3.22 25.87
N TYR A 165 -7.90 2.19 25.02
CA TYR A 165 -8.40 2.25 23.64
C TYR A 165 -9.46 1.17 23.40
N ALA A 166 -10.22 1.32 22.31
CA ALA A 166 -11.27 0.38 21.93
C ALA A 166 -10.76 -0.98 21.40
N TYR A 167 -9.46 -1.09 21.14
CA TYR A 167 -8.74 -2.32 20.80
C TYR A 167 -7.40 -2.35 21.54
N HIS A 168 -6.80 -3.54 21.68
CA HIS A 168 -5.55 -3.73 22.41
C HIS A 168 -4.76 -4.91 21.84
N GLY A 169 -3.43 -4.84 21.98
CA GLY A 169 -2.48 -5.87 21.57
C GLY A 169 -1.94 -5.66 20.15
N GLU A 170 -1.06 -6.56 19.73
CA GLU A 170 -0.53 -6.64 18.36
C GLU A 170 -1.17 -7.82 17.64
N VAL A 171 -1.73 -7.57 16.46
CA VAL A 171 -2.19 -8.61 15.53
C VAL A 171 -1.02 -9.08 14.69
N TYR A 172 -0.41 -8.15 13.95
CA TYR A 172 0.88 -8.32 13.25
C TYR A 172 1.44 -6.95 12.85
N TRP A 173 2.72 -6.92 12.45
CA TRP A 173 3.41 -5.70 12.03
C TRP A 173 4.15 -5.87 10.70
N LYS A 174 5.35 -5.29 10.57
CA LYS A 174 6.05 -5.09 9.29
C LYS A 174 6.39 -6.38 8.56
N ASP A 175 7.04 -7.32 9.25
CA ASP A 175 7.52 -8.58 8.65
C ASP A 175 6.37 -9.37 8.01
N ARG A 176 5.30 -9.61 8.79
CA ARG A 176 4.12 -10.32 8.29
C ARG A 176 3.40 -9.56 7.17
N THR A 177 3.41 -8.22 7.19
CA THR A 177 2.81 -7.41 6.12
C THR A 177 3.54 -7.63 4.79
N VAL A 178 4.87 -7.63 4.81
CA VAL A 178 5.68 -7.87 3.62
C VAL A 178 5.58 -9.34 3.17
N GLU A 179 5.61 -10.29 4.11
CA GLU A 179 5.41 -11.71 3.83
C GLU A 179 4.07 -11.97 3.13
N LEU A 180 2.98 -11.37 3.62
CA LEU A 180 1.65 -11.49 3.00
C LEU A 180 1.65 -10.91 1.58
N CYS A 181 2.35 -9.80 1.34
CA CYS A 181 2.48 -9.20 0.01
C CYS A 181 3.25 -10.11 -0.96
N ASP A 182 4.38 -10.67 -0.53
CA ASP A 182 5.14 -11.64 -1.32
C ASP A 182 4.32 -12.91 -1.59
N GLY A 183 3.59 -13.41 -0.60
CA GLY A 183 2.74 -14.60 -0.73
C GLY A 183 1.65 -14.42 -1.79
N LEU A 184 0.98 -13.27 -1.82
CA LEU A 184 -0.01 -12.95 -2.83
C LEU A 184 0.60 -12.90 -4.24
N LEU A 185 1.79 -12.30 -4.36
CA LEU A 185 2.52 -12.26 -5.63
C LEU A 185 2.90 -13.66 -6.12
N GLN A 186 3.39 -14.52 -5.22
CA GLN A 186 3.72 -15.92 -5.54
C GLN A 186 2.49 -16.72 -5.97
N GLU A 187 1.35 -16.53 -5.30
CA GLU A 187 0.11 -17.23 -5.64
C GLU A 187 -0.39 -16.88 -7.05
N LEU A 188 -0.14 -15.65 -7.48
CA LEU A 188 -0.45 -15.18 -8.83
C LEU A 188 0.63 -15.53 -9.88
N GLY A 189 1.69 -16.25 -9.48
CA GLY A 189 2.76 -16.70 -10.37
C GLY A 189 3.82 -15.64 -10.67
N ALA A 190 3.88 -14.55 -9.91
CA ALA A 190 4.90 -13.53 -10.10
C ALA A 190 6.30 -14.06 -9.75
N ASP A 191 7.30 -13.65 -10.53
CA ASP A 191 8.70 -13.88 -10.16
C ASP A 191 9.12 -12.90 -9.04
N ILE A 192 9.03 -13.37 -7.79
CA ILE A 192 9.40 -12.60 -6.59
C ILE A 192 10.87 -12.14 -6.55
N SER A 193 11.75 -12.71 -7.37
CA SER A 193 13.13 -12.25 -7.46
C SER A 193 13.27 -10.91 -8.19
N GLU A 194 12.27 -10.56 -9.03
CA GLU A 194 12.21 -9.28 -9.73
C GLU A 194 11.56 -8.16 -8.91
N VAL A 195 10.89 -8.49 -7.80
CA VAL A 195 10.18 -7.54 -6.93
C VAL A 195 11.18 -6.70 -6.13
N THR A 196 10.97 -5.39 -6.13
CA THR A 196 11.74 -4.46 -5.29
C THR A 196 10.84 -3.70 -4.33
N TYR A 197 11.41 -3.36 -3.19
CA TYR A 197 10.74 -2.67 -2.09
C TYR A 197 11.45 -1.33 -1.85
N ILE A 198 10.86 -0.22 -2.30
CA ILE A 198 11.45 1.12 -2.20
C ILE A 198 11.02 1.78 -0.88
N GLU A 199 11.97 2.34 -0.14
CA GLU A 199 11.69 3.10 1.08
C GLU A 199 11.16 4.49 0.72
N ASP A 200 9.89 4.79 1.03
CA ASP A 200 9.31 6.13 0.91
C ASP A 200 8.42 6.46 2.13
N PRO A 201 8.81 7.40 3.01
CA PRO A 201 7.99 7.77 4.16
C PRO A 201 6.63 8.31 3.71
N TRP A 202 5.53 7.83 4.29
CA TRP A 202 4.18 8.24 3.92
C TRP A 202 3.61 9.27 4.89
N VAL A 203 2.84 10.22 4.35
CA VAL A 203 2.11 11.25 5.10
C VAL A 203 0.72 11.44 4.47
N GLY A 204 -0.33 11.50 5.30
CA GLY A 204 -1.68 11.71 4.80
C GLY A 204 -2.77 11.64 5.88
N GLY A 205 -3.83 12.44 5.72
CA GLY A 205 -4.99 12.41 6.62
C GLY A 205 -4.71 12.73 8.09
N GLY A 206 -3.58 13.40 8.39
CA GLY A 206 -3.14 13.69 9.76
C GLY A 206 -2.24 12.63 10.39
N ASN A 207 -1.97 11.53 9.69
CA ASN A 207 -1.08 10.45 10.14
C ASN A 207 0.13 10.29 9.24
N ALA A 208 1.15 9.58 9.74
CA ALA A 208 2.37 9.27 9.00
C ALA A 208 3.05 8.00 9.51
N GLY A 209 4.03 7.53 8.74
CA GLY A 209 4.88 6.40 9.11
C GLY A 209 5.91 6.05 8.03
N PRO A 210 6.88 5.18 8.34
CA PRO A 210 7.70 4.57 7.30
C PRO A 210 6.78 3.77 6.36
N ALA A 211 7.06 3.83 5.06
CA ALA A 211 6.32 3.04 4.09
C ALA A 211 7.24 2.48 3.01
N ILE A 212 6.77 1.38 2.42
CA ILE A 212 7.49 0.64 1.40
C ILE A 212 6.60 0.55 0.16
N GLU A 213 7.10 1.06 -0.96
CA GLU A 213 6.47 0.89 -2.27
C GLU A 213 6.96 -0.41 -2.90
N VAL A 214 6.02 -1.26 -3.31
CA VAL A 214 6.28 -2.56 -3.92
C VAL A 214 6.24 -2.40 -5.42
N ILE A 215 7.39 -2.59 -6.07
CA ILE A 215 7.54 -2.45 -7.51
C ILE A 215 7.73 -3.82 -8.13
N TYR A 216 6.95 -4.10 -9.17
CA TYR A 216 7.09 -5.30 -9.98
C TYR A 216 7.10 -4.94 -11.46
N ARG A 217 8.14 -5.37 -12.18
CA ARG A 217 8.32 -5.11 -13.63
C ARG A 217 8.14 -3.65 -14.06
N GLY A 218 8.61 -2.71 -13.25
CA GLY A 218 8.50 -1.28 -13.56
C GLY A 218 7.27 -0.59 -12.98
N LEU A 219 6.30 -1.32 -12.44
CA LEU A 219 5.05 -0.76 -11.94
C LEU A 219 4.99 -0.87 -10.41
N GLU A 220 4.72 0.26 -9.75
CA GLU A 220 4.31 0.25 -8.35
C GLU A 220 2.93 -0.43 -8.24
N ILE A 221 2.89 -1.61 -7.64
CA ILE A 221 1.68 -2.43 -7.52
C ILE A 221 1.06 -2.34 -6.13
N ALA A 222 1.83 -1.96 -5.11
CA ALA A 222 1.32 -1.76 -3.76
C ALA A 222 2.14 -0.73 -2.97
N THR A 223 1.52 -0.16 -1.94
CA THR A 223 2.19 0.63 -0.91
C THR A 223 1.87 0.02 0.45
N LEU A 224 2.89 -0.25 1.26
CA LEU A 224 2.78 -0.82 2.61
C LEU A 224 3.22 0.25 3.62
N VAL A 225 2.26 0.92 4.24
CA VAL A 225 2.48 2.00 5.22
C VAL A 225 2.38 1.44 6.64
N PHE A 226 3.37 1.75 7.46
CA PHE A 226 3.42 1.38 8.86
C PHE A 226 3.11 2.60 9.71
N MET A 227 1.84 2.94 9.77
CA MET A 227 1.35 4.16 10.41
C MET A 227 1.60 4.10 11.92
N CYS A 228 2.48 4.96 12.41
CA CYS A 228 2.88 5.00 13.81
C CYS A 228 3.06 6.42 14.36
N MET A 229 2.75 7.43 13.54
CA MET A 229 2.87 8.84 13.89
C MET A 229 1.58 9.60 13.59
N GLU A 230 1.31 10.61 14.40
CA GLU A 230 0.24 11.60 14.19
C GLU A 230 0.81 13.01 14.12
N GLN A 231 0.12 13.89 13.40
CA GLN A 231 0.54 15.28 13.24
C GLN A 231 0.46 16.00 14.59
N ASP A 232 1.60 16.54 15.02
CA ASP A 232 1.78 17.24 16.29
C ASP A 232 2.63 18.50 16.05
N PRO A 233 2.08 19.72 16.22
CA PRO A 233 2.84 20.96 16.09
C PRO A 233 4.08 21.05 17.01
N GLU A 234 4.07 20.34 18.13
CA GLU A 234 5.19 20.24 19.07
C GLU A 234 6.06 19.00 18.84
N GLY A 235 5.73 18.19 17.83
CA GLY A 235 6.39 16.93 17.52
C GLY A 235 7.87 17.07 17.15
N GLU A 236 8.59 15.99 17.40
CA GLU A 236 10.05 15.93 17.20
C GLU A 236 10.44 15.68 15.74
N TYR A 237 9.55 15.05 14.96
CA TYR A 237 9.83 14.61 13.59
C TYR A 237 9.21 15.55 12.56
N GLU A 238 10.02 16.19 11.72
CA GLU A 238 9.54 16.95 10.56
C GLU A 238 9.56 16.04 9.32
N LEU A 239 8.42 15.89 8.65
CA LEU A 239 8.25 15.01 7.48
C LEU A 239 8.10 15.79 6.16
N LYS A 240 7.97 15.06 5.05
CA LYS A 240 8.08 15.60 3.68
C LYS A 240 7.03 16.65 3.29
N ASP A 241 5.93 16.73 4.02
CA ASP A 241 4.89 17.75 3.86
C ASP A 241 5.18 19.06 4.63
N GLY A 242 6.30 19.10 5.37
CA GLY A 242 6.72 20.24 6.19
C GLY A 242 6.00 20.34 7.53
N ASN A 243 5.18 19.35 7.89
CA ASN A 243 4.53 19.27 9.20
C ASN A 243 5.38 18.49 10.19
N ARG A 244 5.04 18.67 11.48
CA ARG A 244 5.67 17.96 12.61
C ARG A 244 4.78 16.84 13.10
N TYR A 245 5.42 15.78 13.61
CA TYR A 245 4.81 14.52 13.97
C TYR A 245 5.40 13.97 15.26
N SER A 246 4.55 13.25 16.00
CA SER A 246 4.89 12.51 17.22
C SER A 246 4.46 11.06 17.07
N TYR A 247 5.19 10.15 17.72
CA TYR A 247 4.80 8.75 17.76
C TYR A 247 3.50 8.55 18.54
N MET A 248 2.67 7.66 18.02
CA MET A 248 1.40 7.25 18.62
C MET A 248 1.59 6.04 19.54
N ASP A 249 0.66 5.90 20.48
CA ASP A 249 0.50 4.70 21.32
C ASP A 249 -0.16 3.55 20.55
N THR A 250 -0.96 3.88 19.54
CA THR A 250 -1.51 2.96 18.55
C THR A 250 -0.59 2.93 17.33
N TYR A 251 -0.56 1.81 16.62
CA TYR A 251 0.16 1.69 15.35
C TYR A 251 -0.60 0.73 14.44
N ILE A 252 -0.58 1.02 13.14
CA ILE A 252 -1.58 0.50 12.20
C ILE A 252 -0.90 0.08 10.91
N VAL A 253 -1.19 -1.14 10.46
CA VAL A 253 -0.82 -1.59 9.13
C VAL A 253 -1.82 -0.97 8.15
N ASP A 254 -1.32 -0.10 7.29
CA ASP A 254 -2.07 0.60 6.26
C ASP A 254 -1.52 0.19 4.89
N THR A 255 -2.22 -0.71 4.19
CA THR A 255 -1.79 -1.17 2.86
C THR A 255 -2.72 -0.65 1.77
N GLY A 256 -2.17 -0.50 0.57
CA GLY A 256 -2.93 -0.12 -0.61
C GLY A 256 -2.42 -0.82 -1.86
N TYR A 257 -3.29 -1.58 -2.50
CA TYR A 257 -3.06 -2.37 -3.71
C TYR A 257 -4.03 -1.88 -4.79
N GLY A 258 -3.50 -1.27 -5.86
CA GLY A 258 -4.35 -0.72 -6.92
C GLY A 258 -4.95 -1.81 -7.80
N LEU A 259 -6.23 -2.13 -7.65
CA LEU A 259 -6.90 -3.22 -8.39
C LEU A 259 -6.67 -3.13 -9.90
N GLU A 260 -6.77 -1.92 -10.45
CA GLU A 260 -6.57 -1.63 -11.88
C GLU A 260 -5.14 -1.93 -12.32
N ARG A 261 -4.14 -1.64 -11.47
CA ARG A 261 -2.73 -1.92 -11.78
C ARG A 261 -2.42 -3.42 -11.72
N TRP A 262 -2.98 -4.14 -10.75
CA TRP A 262 -2.86 -5.61 -10.67
C TRP A 262 -3.52 -6.29 -11.87
N THR A 263 -4.72 -5.83 -12.24
CA THR A 263 -5.43 -6.28 -13.44
C THR A 263 -4.61 -6.01 -14.69
N TRP A 264 -4.02 -4.81 -14.82
CA TRP A 264 -3.16 -4.45 -15.94
C TRP A 264 -1.88 -5.29 -16.00
N MET A 265 -1.25 -5.57 -14.87
CA MET A 265 -0.08 -6.46 -14.76
C MET A 265 -0.40 -7.87 -15.27
N SER A 266 -1.62 -8.36 -15.02
CA SER A 266 -2.08 -9.68 -15.49
C SER A 266 -2.34 -9.76 -17.00
N GLN A 267 -2.66 -8.64 -17.65
CA GLN A 267 -3.06 -8.62 -19.07
C GLN A 267 -1.96 -8.09 -20.00
N GLY A 268 -1.02 -7.28 -19.48
CA GLY A 268 0.08 -6.74 -20.29
C GLY A 268 -0.36 -5.83 -21.43
N THR A 269 -1.53 -5.19 -21.34
CA THR A 269 -2.02 -4.23 -22.35
C THR A 269 -1.13 -2.97 -22.42
N ALA A 270 -1.32 -2.13 -23.44
CA ALA A 270 -0.52 -0.92 -23.61
C ALA A 270 -0.68 0.09 -22.46
N THR A 271 -1.89 0.23 -21.94
CA THR A 271 -2.18 1.06 -20.77
C THR A 271 -3.18 0.36 -19.84
N VAL A 272 -3.33 0.91 -18.64
CA VAL A 272 -4.35 0.46 -17.69
C VAL A 272 -5.76 0.58 -18.26
N TYR A 273 -6.01 1.53 -19.18
CA TYR A 273 -7.35 1.79 -19.70
C TYR A 273 -7.86 0.68 -20.61
N GLU A 274 -7.01 0.11 -21.45
CA GLU A 274 -7.39 -1.05 -22.27
C GLU A 274 -7.63 -2.29 -21.39
N ALA A 275 -6.93 -2.43 -20.27
CA ALA A 275 -7.14 -3.55 -19.36
C ALA A 275 -8.49 -3.49 -18.64
N ILE A 276 -8.94 -2.29 -18.27
CA ILE A 276 -10.11 -2.10 -17.39
C ILE A 276 -11.38 -1.68 -18.12
N TYR A 277 -11.25 -0.98 -19.26
CA TYR A 277 -12.37 -0.47 -20.05
C TYR A 277 -12.19 -0.74 -21.57
N PRO A 278 -11.88 -1.99 -21.99
CA PRO A 278 -11.57 -2.29 -23.40
C PRO A 278 -12.67 -1.82 -24.36
N GLU A 279 -13.94 -2.09 -24.01
CA GLU A 279 -15.09 -1.70 -24.84
C GLU A 279 -15.27 -0.18 -24.99
N MET A 280 -14.83 0.62 -24.02
CA MET A 280 -14.94 2.09 -24.06
C MET A 280 -13.79 2.72 -24.84
N ILE A 281 -12.63 2.07 -24.90
CA ILE A 281 -11.47 2.53 -25.66
C ILE A 281 -11.60 2.17 -27.15
N ASP A 282 -12.20 1.03 -27.47
CA ASP A 282 -12.42 0.58 -28.85
C ASP A 282 -13.46 1.42 -29.64
N PHE A 283 -14.24 2.27 -28.96
CA PHE A 283 -15.31 3.10 -29.53
C PHE A 283 -14.82 4.42 -30.14
#